data_AF-A0A968WZY7-F1
#
_entry.id   AF-A0A968WZY7-F1
#
_cell.length_a   1.000
_cell.length_b   1.000
_cell.length_c   1.000
_cell.angle_alpha   90.00
_cell.angle_beta   90.00
_cell.angle_gamma   90.00
#
_symmetry.space_group_name_H-M   'P 1'
#
loop_
_entity.id
_entity.type
_entity.pdbx_description
1 polymer ?
#
loop_
_entity_poly.entity_id
_entity_poly.type
_entity_poly.pdbx_seq_one_letter_code
_entity_poly.pdbx_strand_id
1 'polypeptide(L)'
;MKLWLSSLFFLLLSQPLLLGQKTATSPNLQKGMNALADGLWEIAEQNFRARLSEPKLTPEEKSEANLRLAESLIRAGNPNEALSLLAQPVVSKNSETPFWKAQALVGKNRFKEATEVSRLY
;
A
#
# COMPACT_ATOMS: atom_id res chain seq x y z
N MET A 1 -6.94 -0.90 -56.50
CA MET A 1 -6.99 -1.33 -55.08
C MET A 1 -7.67 -0.20 -54.31
N LYS A 2 -8.99 -0.29 -54.14
CA LYS A 2 -9.68 -0.65 -52.88
C LYS A 2 -9.38 0.29 -51.69
N LEU A 3 -10.35 1.20 -51.45
CA LEU A 3 -11.03 1.52 -50.18
C LEU A 3 -10.16 2.07 -49.03
N TRP A 4 -10.49 3.12 -48.28
CA TRP A 4 -11.60 4.08 -48.24
C TRP A 4 -11.22 5.09 -47.13
N LEU A 5 -11.46 6.39 -47.32
CA LEU A 5 -11.63 7.32 -46.20
C LEU A 5 -12.85 6.84 -45.39
N SER A 6 -12.75 6.64 -44.08
CA SER A 6 -13.92 6.53 -43.20
C SER A 6 -13.58 6.79 -41.73
N SER A 7 -14.12 7.91 -41.23
CA SER A 7 -14.72 8.07 -39.89
C SER A 7 -13.79 7.95 -38.68
N LEU A 8 -13.33 9.03 -38.04
CA LEU A 8 -14.13 10.02 -37.30
C LEU A 8 -15.36 9.41 -36.61
N PHE A 9 -15.22 8.96 -35.37
CA PHE A 9 -16.28 9.17 -34.39
C PHE A 9 -15.71 9.17 -32.96
N PHE A 10 -15.62 10.38 -32.43
CA PHE A 10 -15.65 10.67 -31.01
C PHE A 10 -16.77 9.85 -30.35
N LEU A 11 -16.43 8.91 -29.47
CA LEU A 11 -17.36 8.43 -28.44
C LEU A 11 -16.66 8.53 -27.09
N LEU A 12 -16.70 9.75 -26.57
CA LEU A 12 -17.05 10.02 -25.19
C LEU A 12 -18.16 9.06 -24.74
N LEU A 13 -17.80 7.99 -24.06
CA LEU A 13 -18.59 7.53 -22.93
C LEU A 13 -17.79 7.83 -21.67
N SER A 14 -17.95 9.08 -21.24
CA SER A 14 -18.02 9.44 -19.83
C SER A 14 -18.84 8.38 -19.09
N GLN A 15 -18.16 7.45 -18.42
CA GLN A 15 -18.84 6.63 -17.45
C GLN A 15 -19.30 7.54 -16.30
N PRO A 16 -20.55 7.36 -15.83
CA PRO A 16 -21.09 8.18 -14.77
C PRO A 16 -20.17 8.05 -13.56
N LEU A 17 -19.73 9.20 -13.07
CA LEU A 17 -19.10 9.34 -11.76
C LEU A 17 -20.08 8.71 -10.77
N LEU A 18 -19.81 7.46 -10.38
CA LEU A 18 -20.41 6.86 -9.22
C LEU A 18 -19.87 7.70 -8.05
N LEU A 19 -20.52 8.83 -7.77
CA LEU A 19 -20.39 9.59 -6.54
C LEU A 19 -21.00 8.75 -5.40
N GLY A 20 -20.55 7.51 -5.24
CA GLY A 20 -20.37 6.99 -3.90
C GLY A 20 -19.37 7.93 -3.24
N GLN A 21 -19.67 8.40 -2.03
CA GLN A 21 -18.79 9.28 -1.26
C GLN A 21 -17.39 8.69 -1.18
N LYS A 22 -16.54 9.00 -2.17
CA LYS A 22 -15.11 8.81 -2.09
C LYS A 22 -14.69 9.88 -1.12
N THR A 23 -14.63 9.51 0.16
CA THR A 23 -13.93 10.29 1.17
C THR A 23 -12.63 10.75 0.52
N ALA A 24 -12.39 12.06 0.49
CA ALA A 24 -11.22 12.60 -0.18
C ALA A 24 -9.99 11.87 0.36
N THR A 25 -9.35 11.04 -0.47
CA THR A 25 -8.18 10.27 -0.10
C THR A 25 -7.11 11.24 0.38
N SER A 26 -6.58 11.04 1.59
CA SER A 26 -5.56 11.94 2.15
C SER A 26 -4.44 12.16 1.12
N PRO A 27 -3.98 13.41 0.89
CA PRO A 27 -2.88 13.68 -0.02
C PRO A 27 -1.61 12.89 0.31
N ASN A 28 -1.33 12.66 1.59
CA ASN A 28 -0.17 11.89 2.03
C ASN A 28 -0.33 10.40 1.73
N LEU A 29 -1.54 9.84 1.88
CA LEU A 29 -1.81 8.46 1.47
C LEU A 29 -1.59 8.31 -0.04
N GLN A 30 -2.15 9.20 -0.86
CA GLN A 30 -2.01 9.12 -2.31
C GLN A 30 -0.54 9.27 -2.76
N LYS A 31 0.20 10.24 -2.21
CA LYS A 31 1.62 10.42 -2.50
C LYS A 31 2.46 9.22 -2.08
N GLY A 32 2.17 8.64 -0.92
CA GLY A 32 2.83 7.43 -0.44
C GLY A 32 2.60 6.25 -1.38
N MET A 33 1.36 6.04 -1.82
CA MET A 33 1.02 4.96 -2.77
C MET A 33 1.70 5.17 -4.14
N ASN A 34 1.75 6.40 -4.64
CA ASN A 34 2.45 6.70 -5.89
C ASN A 34 3.95 6.42 -5.77
N ALA A 35 4.60 6.93 -4.71
CA ALA A 35 6.01 6.70 -4.46
C ALA A 35 6.33 5.21 -4.30
N LEU A 36 5.45 4.45 -3.62
CA LEU A 36 5.59 3.01 -3.46
C LEU A 36 5.53 2.28 -4.81
N ALA A 37 4.59 2.67 -5.68
CA ALA A 37 4.45 2.12 -7.03
C ALA A 37 5.66 2.45 -7.93
N ASP A 38 6.24 3.64 -7.75
CA ASP A 38 7.43 4.10 -8.48
C ASP A 38 8.74 3.52 -7.93
N GLY A 39 8.69 2.70 -6.87
CA GLY A 39 9.86 2.12 -6.23
C GLY A 39 10.67 3.10 -5.36
N LEU A 40 10.11 4.27 -5.06
CA LEU A 40 10.71 5.31 -4.22
C LEU A 40 10.38 5.06 -2.75
N TRP A 41 10.93 3.97 -2.19
CA TRP A 41 10.49 3.42 -0.90
C TRP A 41 10.66 4.37 0.28
N GLU A 42 11.75 5.12 0.35
CA GLU A 42 12.00 6.10 1.43
C GLU A 42 11.07 7.32 1.31
N ILE A 43 10.66 7.68 0.08
CA ILE A 43 9.67 8.74 -0.15
C ILE A 43 8.27 8.24 0.24
N ALA A 44 7.96 6.98 -0.06
CA ALA A 44 6.72 6.34 0.37
C ALA A 44 6.63 6.29 1.90
N GLU A 45 7.70 5.87 2.56
CA GLU A 45 7.84 5.85 4.02
C GLU A 45 7.51 7.22 4.64
N GLN A 46 8.15 8.29 4.15
CA GLN A 46 7.93 9.65 4.63
C GLN A 46 6.45 10.07 4.53
N ASN A 47 5.80 9.77 3.40
CA ASN A 47 4.40 10.10 3.18
C ASN A 47 3.47 9.28 4.08
N PHE A 48 3.74 7.99 4.31
CA PHE A 48 2.92 7.19 5.23
C PHE A 48 3.10 7.60 6.70
N ARG A 49 4.30 8.01 7.12
CA ARG A 49 4.51 8.62 8.45
C ARG A 49 3.76 9.95 8.59
N ALA A 50 3.78 10.78 7.55
CA ALA A 50 3.00 12.02 7.52
C ALA A 50 1.49 11.73 7.62
N ARG A 51 0.98 10.72 6.89
CA ARG A 51 -0.40 10.25 6.99
C ARG A 51 -0.74 9.81 8.42
N LEU A 52 0.12 9.02 9.06
CA LEU A 52 -0.09 8.56 10.45
C LEU A 52 -0.06 9.69 11.49
N SER A 53 0.53 10.84 11.14
CA SER A 53 0.56 12.04 11.98
C SER A 53 -0.70 12.91 11.82
N GLU A 54 -1.58 12.61 10.87
CA GLU A 54 -2.83 13.32 10.68
C GLU A 54 -3.81 13.04 11.84
N PRO A 55 -4.58 14.05 12.28
CA PRO A 55 -5.53 13.86 13.38
C PRO A 55 -6.73 13.02 12.92
N LYS A 56 -7.38 12.36 13.89
CA LYS A 56 -8.70 11.71 13.73
C LYS A 56 -8.76 10.53 12.74
N LEU A 57 -7.65 9.84 12.51
CA LEU A 57 -7.66 8.60 11.73
C LEU A 57 -8.51 7.51 12.39
N THR A 58 -9.35 6.83 11.60
CA THR A 58 -10.04 5.62 12.06
C THR A 58 -9.04 4.47 12.28
N PRO A 59 -9.39 3.42 13.05
CA PRO A 59 -8.54 2.23 13.18
C PRO A 59 -8.18 1.60 11.84
N GLU A 60 -9.10 1.60 10.87
CA GLU A 60 -8.91 1.04 9.53
C GLU A 60 -7.89 1.88 8.74
N GLU A 61 -8.02 3.21 8.75
CA GLU A 61 -7.06 4.11 8.10
C GLU A 61 -5.66 4.01 8.72
N LYS A 62 -5.59 3.88 10.05
CA LYS A 62 -4.31 3.61 10.75
C LYS A 62 -3.75 2.26 10.35
N SER A 63 -4.58 1.23 10.23
CA SER A 63 -4.16 -0.10 9.82
C SER A 63 -3.55 -0.08 8.42
N GLU A 64 -4.25 0.55 7.47
CA GLU A 64 -3.81 0.70 6.08
C GLU A 64 -2.49 1.46 5.99
N ALA A 65 -2.41 2.65 6.60
CA ALA A 65 -1.20 3.48 6.53
C ALA A 65 0.01 2.80 7.20
N ASN A 66 -0.20 2.11 8.33
CA ASN A 66 0.86 1.33 8.95
C ASN A 66 1.28 0.13 8.06
N LEU A 67 0.34 -0.60 7.46
CA LEU A 67 0.68 -1.73 6.58
C LEU A 67 1.56 -1.26 5.41
N ARG A 68 1.20 -0.15 4.76
CA ARG A 68 1.98 0.41 3.64
C ARG A 68 3.31 1.02 4.09
N LEU A 69 3.38 1.55 5.32
CA LEU A 69 4.64 1.93 5.95
C LEU A 69 5.54 0.70 6.17
N ALA A 70 5.01 -0.42 6.66
CA ALA A 70 5.77 -1.66 6.84
C ALA A 70 6.31 -2.18 5.50
N GLU A 71 5.47 -2.22 4.46
CA GLU A 71 5.90 -2.59 3.11
C GLU A 71 7.06 -1.70 2.63
N SER A 72 6.93 -0.38 2.78
CA SER A 72 7.96 0.58 2.37
C SER A 72 9.28 0.34 3.12
N LEU A 73 9.21 0.15 4.44
CA LEU A 73 10.37 -0.15 5.29
C LEU A 73 11.05 -1.47 4.88
N ILE A 74 10.30 -2.51 4.58
CA ILE A 74 10.85 -3.80 4.12
C ILE A 74 11.63 -3.60 2.82
N ARG A 75 11.03 -2.91 1.85
CA ARG A 75 11.64 -2.66 0.54
C ARG A 75 12.88 -1.75 0.64
N ALA A 76 12.86 -0.78 1.55
CA ALA A 76 14.00 0.08 1.86
C ALA A 76 15.10 -0.60 2.70
N GLY A 77 14.98 -1.89 3.05
CA GLY A 77 16.00 -2.61 3.82
C GLY A 77 15.96 -2.36 5.33
N ASN A 78 14.83 -1.91 5.87
CA ASN A 78 14.59 -1.65 7.29
C ASN A 78 13.63 -2.68 7.95
N PRO A 79 13.92 -3.99 7.90
CA PRO A 79 12.98 -5.03 8.35
C PRO A 79 12.75 -5.05 9.87
N ASN A 80 13.68 -4.51 10.68
CA ASN A 80 13.53 -4.47 12.14
C ASN A 80 12.35 -3.56 12.55
N GLU A 81 12.27 -2.38 11.95
CA GLU A 81 11.19 -1.43 12.23
C GLU A 81 9.88 -1.97 11.67
N ALA A 82 9.89 -2.51 10.45
CA ALA A 82 8.72 -3.15 9.87
C ALA A 82 8.13 -4.25 10.75
N LEU A 83 8.97 -5.13 11.33
CA LEU A 83 8.50 -6.16 12.26
C LEU A 83 7.85 -5.59 13.52
N SER A 84 8.43 -4.51 14.07
CA SER A 84 7.88 -3.83 15.24
C SER A 84 6.50 -3.22 14.93
N LEU A 85 6.35 -2.68 13.73
CA LEU A 85 5.12 -2.07 13.25
C LEU A 85 4.03 -3.11 12.94
N LEU A 86 4.39 -4.22 12.30
CA LEU A 86 3.48 -5.34 11.99
C LEU A 86 3.01 -6.10 13.24
N ALA A 87 3.72 -5.97 14.36
CA ALA A 87 3.31 -6.53 15.65
C ALA A 87 2.24 -5.69 16.37
N GLN A 88 1.97 -4.46 15.92
CA GLN A 88 0.99 -3.59 16.57
C GLN A 88 -0.45 -4.12 16.40
N PRO A 89 -1.31 -4.02 17.43
CA PRO A 89 -2.70 -4.52 17.36
C PRO A 89 -3.53 -3.94 16.22
N VAL A 90 -3.23 -2.72 15.79
CA VAL A 90 -3.94 -2.03 14.70
C VAL A 90 -3.65 -2.64 13.33
N VAL A 91 -2.51 -3.32 13.16
CA VAL A 91 -2.08 -3.95 11.89
C VAL A 91 -2.19 -5.47 11.97
N SER A 92 -2.03 -6.07 13.15
CA SER A 92 -1.95 -7.53 13.32
C SER A 92 -3.18 -8.29 12.82
N LYS A 93 -4.33 -7.61 12.69
CA LYS A 93 -5.59 -8.18 12.19
C LYS A 93 -5.79 -8.03 10.68
N ASN A 94 -4.93 -7.28 9.99
CA ASN A 94 -5.04 -7.08 8.56
C ASN A 94 -4.67 -8.37 7.81
N SER A 95 -5.46 -8.71 6.78
CA SER A 95 -5.30 -9.90 5.96
C SER A 95 -4.11 -9.87 5.00
N GLU A 96 -3.22 -8.89 5.06
CA GLU A 96 -1.90 -8.91 4.40
C GLU A 96 -0.74 -9.02 5.41
N THR A 97 -1.01 -8.93 6.72
CA THR A 97 0.05 -8.78 7.73
C THR A 97 1.01 -9.96 7.78
N PRO A 98 0.56 -11.23 7.83
CA PRO A 98 1.50 -12.35 7.79
C PRO A 98 2.36 -12.41 6.52
N PHE A 99 1.86 -11.98 5.35
CA PHE A 99 2.69 -11.87 4.14
C PHE A 99 3.85 -10.89 4.36
N TRP A 100 3.57 -9.66 4.79
CA TRP A 100 4.62 -8.67 5.05
C TRP A 100 5.54 -9.05 6.20
N LYS A 101 5.01 -9.74 7.22
CA LYS A 101 5.83 -10.27 8.31
C LYS A 101 6.80 -11.34 7.83
N ALA A 102 6.38 -12.22 6.93
CA ALA A 102 7.28 -13.19 6.30
C ALA A 102 8.40 -12.49 5.50
N GLN A 103 8.06 -11.46 4.70
CA GLN A 103 9.04 -10.68 3.94
C GLN A 103 10.08 -9.99 4.86
N ALA A 104 9.63 -9.39 5.96
CA ALA A 104 10.53 -8.78 6.93
C ALA A 104 11.45 -9.81 7.63
N LEU A 105 10.93 -11.02 7.94
CA LEU A 105 11.73 -12.12 8.49
C LEU A 105 12.77 -12.64 7.48
N VAL A 106 12.42 -12.70 6.19
CA VAL A 106 13.37 -13.01 5.10
C VAL A 106 14.50 -11.98 5.06
N GLY A 107 14.18 -10.68 5.12
CA GLY A 107 15.19 -9.60 5.21
C GLY A 107 16.08 -9.69 6.46
N LYS A 108 15.73 -10.53 7.44
CA LYS A 108 16.47 -10.80 8.67
C LYS A 108 17.20 -12.15 8.66
N ASN A 109 17.17 -12.90 7.55
CA ASN A 109 17.65 -14.28 7.46
C ASN A 109 16.94 -15.26 8.41
N ARG A 110 15.73 -14.93 8.88
CA ARG A 110 14.90 -15.76 9.79
C ARG A 110 13.95 -16.66 9.00
N PHE A 111 14.50 -17.46 8.08
CA PHE A 111 13.72 -18.22 7.09
C PHE A 111 12.73 -19.22 7.72
N LYS A 112 13.13 -19.89 8.81
CA LYS A 112 12.24 -20.83 9.51
C LYS A 112 10.95 -20.13 9.97
N GLU A 113 11.10 -19.01 10.66
CA GLU A 113 9.96 -18.23 11.14
C GLU A 113 9.14 -17.62 10.00
N ALA A 114 9.81 -17.23 8.91
CA ALA A 114 9.12 -16.75 7.70
C ALA A 114 8.20 -17.83 7.11
N THR A 115 8.65 -19.09 7.04
CA THR A 115 7.83 -20.20 6.55
C THR A 115 6.69 -20.57 7.50
N GLU A 116 6.88 -20.40 8.81
CA GLU A 116 5.84 -20.66 9.81
C GLU A 116 4.72 -19.63 9.71
N VAL A 117 5.07 -18.35 9.55
CA VAL A 117 4.06 -17.28 9.47
C VAL A 117 3.33 -17.23 8.13
N SER A 118 3.96 -17.69 7.04
CA SER A 118 3.34 -17.71 5.71
C SER A 118 2.47 -18.94 5.45
N ARG A 119 2.47 -19.96 6.32
CA ARG A 119 1.70 -21.21 6.13
C ARG A 119 0.17 -21.00 6.22
N LEU A 120 -0.26 -19.80 6.59
CA LEU A 120 -1.67 -19.41 6.74
C LEU A 120 -2.21 -18.61 5.54
N TYR A 121 -1.40 -18.46 4.49
CA TYR A 121 -1.72 -17.83 3.20
C TYR A 121 -1.63 -18.87 2.09
#